data_AF-A0A409X204-F1
#
_entry.id   AF-A0A409X204-F1
#
_cell.length_a   1.000
_cell.length_b   1.000
_cell.length_c   1.000
_cell.angle_alpha   90.00
_cell.angle_beta   90.00
_cell.angle_gamma   90.00
#
_symmetry.space_group_name_H-M   'P 1'
#
loop_
_entity.id
_entity.type
_entity.pdbx_description
1 polymer ?
#
loop_
_entity_poly.entity_id
_entity_poly.type
_entity_poly.pdbx_seq_one_letter_code
_entity_poly.pdbx_strand_id
1 'polypeptide(L)'
;MGLGLTEVRNCSQTYFQALLTIRIPVTHTNDPIPHVPDQTMDYAHHGTEYWISRNSATPDNIVSCIPSGEDDNCANSLPFTPVAFILPAHLVYMNIHVATPYCE
;
A
#
# COMPACT_ATOMS: atom_id res chain seq x y z
N MET A 1 -13.92 1.20 34.79
CA MET A 1 -12.88 1.81 33.95
C MET A 1 -12.40 0.74 32.99
N GLY A 2 -13.09 0.60 31.85
CA GLY A 2 -12.71 -0.36 30.82
C GLY A 2 -11.96 0.38 29.75
N LEU A 3 -10.70 -0.01 29.49
CA LEU A 3 -9.96 0.45 28.33
C LEU A 3 -10.74 -0.02 27.09
N GLY A 4 -11.23 0.93 26.31
CA GLY A 4 -12.03 0.64 25.12
C GLY A 4 -11.20 -0.10 24.09
N LEU A 5 -11.82 -1.00 23.32
CA LEU A 5 -11.16 -1.75 22.24
C LEU A 5 -10.45 -0.83 21.22
N THR A 6 -10.84 0.43 21.12
CA THR A 6 -10.17 1.49 20.34
C THR A 6 -8.76 1.84 20.85
N GLU A 7 -8.52 1.77 22.16
CA GLU A 7 -7.25 2.17 22.78
C GLU A 7 -6.17 1.09 22.60
N VAL A 8 -6.57 -0.18 22.54
CA VAL A 8 -5.66 -1.33 22.30
C VAL A 8 -5.26 -1.45 20.82
N ARG A 9 -6.14 -1.06 19.89
CA ARG A 9 -5.90 -1.11 18.42
C ARG A 9 -4.87 -0.08 17.93
N ASN A 10 -4.90 1.13 18.50
CA ASN A 10 -3.83 2.12 18.24
C ASN A 10 -2.46 1.62 18.68
N CYS A 11 -2.38 0.71 19.67
CA CYS A 11 -1.11 0.21 20.16
C CYS A 11 -0.45 -0.75 19.16
N SER A 12 -1.18 -1.63 18.46
CA SER A 12 -0.56 -2.59 17.51
C SER A 12 0.02 -1.90 16.27
N GLN A 13 -0.71 -0.95 15.69
CA GLN A 13 -0.26 -0.19 14.52
C GLN A 13 0.93 0.72 14.90
N THR A 14 0.84 1.44 16.02
CA THR A 14 1.94 2.28 16.53
C THR A 14 3.17 1.45 16.91
N TYR A 15 2.98 0.25 17.49
CA TYR A 15 4.06 -0.69 17.83
C TYR A 15 4.72 -1.28 16.58
N PHE A 16 3.96 -1.63 15.54
CA PHE A 16 4.50 -2.06 14.25
C PHE A 16 5.28 -0.93 13.56
N GLN A 17 4.74 0.29 13.54
CA GLN A 17 5.43 1.48 13.02
C GLN A 17 6.75 1.76 13.77
N ALA A 18 6.76 1.56 15.10
CA ALA A 18 7.95 1.74 15.93
C ALA A 18 9.00 0.62 15.79
N LEU A 19 8.62 -0.58 15.33
CA LEU A 19 9.51 -1.74 15.20
C LEU A 19 9.96 -2.07 13.77
N LEU A 20 9.30 -1.51 12.73
CA LEU A 20 9.58 -1.80 11.32
C LEU A 20 9.87 -0.55 10.48
N THR A 21 10.71 0.36 10.99
CA THR A 21 11.12 1.59 10.30
C THR A 21 11.78 1.38 8.92
N ILE A 22 12.06 0.14 8.51
CA ILE A 22 12.68 -0.21 7.21
C ILE A 22 11.67 -0.78 6.19
N ARG A 23 10.43 -1.11 6.56
CA ARG A 23 9.45 -1.65 5.60
C ARG A 23 8.74 -0.52 4.86
N ILE A 24 9.06 -0.37 3.58
CA ILE A 24 8.50 0.64 2.68
C ILE A 24 7.55 -0.06 1.69
N PRO A 25 6.22 0.09 1.83
CA PRO A 25 5.29 -0.43 0.83
C PRO A 25 5.43 0.33 -0.49
N VAL A 26 5.36 -0.42 -1.59
CA VAL A 26 5.30 0.13 -2.94
C VAL A 26 4.02 -0.40 -3.59
N THR A 27 3.27 0.48 -4.23
CA THR A 27 2.04 0.15 -4.95
C THR A 27 2.11 0.70 -6.37
N HIS A 28 1.28 0.19 -7.27
CA HIS A 28 1.33 0.57 -8.68
C HIS A 28 -0.05 0.87 -9.24
N THR A 29 -0.21 2.09 -9.77
CA THR A 29 -1.42 2.61 -10.42
C THR A 29 -2.69 2.14 -9.73
N ASN A 30 -3.50 1.31 -10.40
CA ASN A 30 -4.77 0.78 -9.92
C ASN A 30 -4.68 -0.69 -9.46
N ASP A 31 -3.53 -1.12 -8.94
CA ASP A 31 -3.43 -2.41 -8.27
C ASP A 31 -4.47 -2.49 -7.12
N PRO A 32 -5.44 -3.41 -7.19
CA PRO A 32 -6.50 -3.57 -6.22
C PRO A 32 -6.04 -4.39 -5.01
N ILE A 33 -4.87 -5.03 -5.03
CA ILE A 33 -4.42 -5.86 -3.91
C ILE A 33 -4.20 -5.03 -2.64
N PRO A 34 -3.56 -3.85 -2.69
CA PRO A 34 -3.49 -2.95 -1.54
C PRO A 34 -4.86 -2.45 -1.04
N HIS A 35 -5.95 -2.62 -1.78
CA HIS A 35 -7.27 -2.16 -1.35
C HIS A 35 -8.03 -3.24 -0.55
N VAL A 36 -7.45 -4.42 -0.34
CA VAL A 36 -8.11 -5.54 0.34
C VAL A 36 -7.19 -6.23 1.37
N PRO A 37 -7.66 -6.51 2.60
CA PRO A 37 -8.93 -6.06 3.19
C PRO A 37 -8.96 -4.53 3.37
N ASP A 38 -10.14 -3.92 3.24
CA ASP A 38 -10.28 -2.47 3.28
C ASP A 38 -10.43 -1.88 4.70
N GLN A 39 -10.45 -0.55 4.79
CA GLN A 39 -10.63 0.20 6.02
C GLN A 39 -12.01 0.00 6.67
N THR A 40 -13.04 -0.41 5.92
CA THR A 40 -14.36 -0.74 6.49
C THR A 40 -14.34 -2.00 7.34
N MET A 41 -13.33 -2.85 7.15
CA MET A 41 -13.04 -4.03 7.95
C MET A 41 -12.08 -3.76 9.12
N ASP A 42 -11.76 -2.49 9.42
CA ASP A 42 -10.82 -2.08 10.48
C ASP A 42 -9.35 -2.48 10.20
N TYR A 43 -9.01 -2.69 8.91
CA TYR A 43 -7.63 -2.86 8.45
C TYR A 43 -7.06 -1.53 8.00
N ALA A 44 -5.79 -1.30 8.30
CA ALA A 44 -5.07 -0.14 7.81
C ALA A 44 -3.60 -0.49 7.61
N HIS A 45 -3.02 0.00 6.53
CA HIS A 45 -1.61 -0.17 6.23
C HIS A 45 -0.73 0.59 7.22
N HIS A 46 0.55 0.23 7.22
CA HIS A 46 1.58 0.88 8.01
C HIS A 46 2.64 1.49 7.07
N GLY A 47 3.52 2.34 7.62
CA GLY A 47 4.65 2.94 6.90
C GLY A 47 4.25 4.07 5.94
N THR A 48 5.25 4.50 5.17
CA THR A 48 5.13 5.46 4.07
C THR A 48 5.07 4.72 2.75
N GLU A 49 3.98 4.88 2.02
CA GLU A 49 3.83 4.33 0.68
C GLU A 49 4.63 5.12 -0.36
N TYR A 50 5.26 4.40 -1.30
CA TYR A 50 5.71 4.95 -2.57
C TYR A 50 4.83 4.42 -3.69
N TRP A 51 4.00 5.30 -4.24
CA TRP A 51 3.04 4.94 -5.26
C TRP A 51 3.54 5.27 -6.65
N ILE A 52 3.61 4.27 -7.52
CA ILE A 52 3.86 4.44 -8.95
C ILE A 52 2.55 4.89 -9.60
N SER A 53 2.32 6.20 -9.61
CA SER A 53 1.04 6.85 -9.97
C SER A 53 0.63 6.71 -11.44
N ARG A 54 1.59 6.38 -12.33
CA ARG A 54 1.39 6.20 -13.76
C ARG A 54 2.21 5.02 -14.26
N ASN A 55 1.81 4.45 -15.39
CA ASN A 55 2.59 3.40 -16.04
C ASN A 55 4.04 3.87 -16.26
N SER A 56 4.97 2.93 -16.05
CA SER A 56 6.41 3.13 -16.00
C SER A 56 6.92 3.80 -14.72
N ALA A 57 7.81 3.11 -14.01
CA ALA A 57 8.45 3.61 -12.81
C ALA A 57 9.63 4.53 -13.16
N THR A 58 9.31 5.80 -13.40
CA THR A 58 10.29 6.89 -13.49
C THR A 58 10.24 7.73 -12.21
N PRO A 59 11.28 8.51 -11.89
CA PRO A 59 11.26 9.40 -10.73
C PRO A 59 10.04 10.34 -10.70
N ASP A 60 9.60 10.83 -11.86
CA ASP A 60 8.43 11.73 -11.97
C ASP A 60 7.09 11.03 -11.73
N ASN A 61 7.04 9.71 -11.87
CA ASN A 61 5.82 8.92 -11.69
C ASN A 61 5.71 8.32 -10.28
N ILE A 62 6.79 8.35 -9.49
CA ILE A 62 6.83 7.80 -8.13
C ILE A 62 6.52 8.92 -7.14
N VAL A 63 5.43 8.76 -6.40
CA VAL A 63 4.97 9.70 -5.39
C VAL A 63 5.26 9.11 -4.01
N SER A 64 5.92 9.89 -3.14
CA SER A 64 5.99 9.56 -1.71
C SER A 64 4.72 10.06 -1.04
N CYS A 65 3.96 9.15 -0.44
CA CYS A 65 2.71 9.44 0.24
C CYS A 65 2.96 9.96 1.67
N ILE A 66 1.92 10.45 2.34
CA ILE A 66 2.02 10.80 3.76
C ILE A 66 2.16 9.52 4.62
N PRO A 67 2.84 9.59 5.78
CA PRO A 67 3.06 8.42 6.64
C PRO A 67 1.82 8.05 7.49
N SER A 68 0.61 8.09 6.92
CA SER A 68 -0.63 7.64 7.58
C SER A 68 -0.90 6.15 7.37
N GLY A 69 -0.28 5.55 6.35
CA GLY A 69 -0.61 4.22 5.83
C GLY A 69 -1.74 4.25 4.79
N GLU A 70 -2.65 5.22 4.86
CA GLU A 70 -3.83 5.34 3.99
C GLU A 70 -3.94 6.80 3.51
N ASP A 71 -3.22 7.16 2.45
CA ASP A 71 -3.19 8.54 1.92
C ASP A 71 -4.21 8.71 0.78
N ASP A 72 -5.23 9.54 1.01
CA ASP A 72 -6.29 9.85 0.04
C ASP A 72 -5.80 10.60 -1.21
N ASN A 73 -4.51 10.97 -1.29
CA ASN A 73 -3.89 11.52 -2.49
C ASN A 73 -3.02 10.49 -3.25
N CYS A 74 -2.91 9.25 -2.75
CA CYS A 74 -2.13 8.18 -3.34
C CYS A 74 -3.02 7.02 -3.83
N ALA A 75 -2.55 5.77 -3.73
CA ALA A 75 -3.30 4.62 -4.20
C ALA A 75 -4.69 4.53 -3.54
N ASN A 76 -4.80 4.90 -2.25
CA ASN A 76 -6.08 4.92 -1.52
C ASN A 76 -7.14 5.86 -2.14
N SER A 77 -6.72 6.82 -2.98
CA SER A 77 -7.64 7.69 -3.73
C SER A 77 -8.43 6.94 -4.80
N LEU A 78 -7.97 5.76 -5.22
CA LEU A 78 -8.56 4.99 -6.28
C LEU A 78 -9.64 4.04 -5.74
N PRO A 79 -10.77 3.90 -6.45
CA PRO A 79 -11.77 2.92 -6.06
C PRO A 79 -11.25 1.50 -6.31
N PHE A 80 -11.54 0.59 -5.37
CA PHE A 80 -11.37 -0.84 -5.61
C PHE A 80 -12.22 -1.28 -6.82
N THR A 81 -11.57 -1.82 -7.85
CA THR A 81 -12.25 -2.30 -9.06
C THR A 81 -12.04 -3.81 -9.23
N PRO A 82 -13.07 -4.65 -8.97
CA PRO A 82 -12.92 -6.11 -9.02
C PRO A 82 -12.56 -6.65 -10.40
N VAL A 83 -12.99 -6.00 -11.49
CA VAL A 83 -12.59 -6.34 -12.87
C VAL A 83 -11.10 -6.17 -13.12
N ALA A 84 -10.41 -5.45 -12.24
CA ALA A 84 -8.98 -5.34 -12.30
C ALA A 84 -8.31 -6.68 -11.97
N PHE A 85 -8.91 -7.69 -11.32
CA PHE A 85 -8.29 -8.97 -10.92
C PHE A 85 -7.46 -9.72 -12.00
N ILE A 86 -7.59 -9.34 -13.28
CA ILE A 86 -6.59 -9.57 -14.32
C ILE A 86 -5.69 -8.32 -14.39
N LEU A 87 -4.61 -8.27 -13.60
CA LEU A 87 -3.94 -7.03 -13.18
C LEU A 87 -2.60 -6.73 -13.85
N PRO A 88 -2.55 -6.03 -15.00
CA PRO A 88 -1.30 -5.47 -15.50
C PRO A 88 -0.52 -4.68 -14.44
N ALA A 89 -1.23 -3.92 -13.59
CA ALA A 89 -0.63 -3.12 -12.53
C ALA A 89 0.01 -3.98 -11.42
N HIS A 90 -0.65 -5.03 -10.97
CA HIS A 90 -0.13 -5.94 -9.93
C HIS A 90 1.03 -6.80 -10.42
N LEU A 91 1.11 -7.06 -11.71
CA LEU A 91 2.14 -7.91 -12.29
C LEU A 91 3.43 -7.16 -12.61
N VAL A 92 3.48 -5.84 -12.45
CA VAL A 92 4.64 -5.02 -12.79
C VAL A 92 4.93 -4.01 -11.71
N TYR A 93 6.16 -4.03 -11.21
CA TYR A 93 6.66 -3.11 -10.20
C TYR A 93 8.04 -2.64 -10.60
N MET A 94 8.31 -1.34 -10.53
CA MET A 94 9.62 -0.78 -10.90
C MET A 94 10.08 -1.16 -12.32
N ASN A 95 9.14 -1.27 -13.27
CA ASN A 95 9.36 -1.76 -14.64
C ASN A 95 9.80 -3.24 -14.74
N ILE A 96 9.64 -4.02 -13.66
CA ILE A 96 9.98 -5.44 -13.58
C ILE A 96 8.70 -6.23 -13.43
N HIS A 97 8.51 -7.28 -14.25
CA HIS A 97 7.37 -8.16 -14.10
C HIS A 97 7.61 -9.13 -12.93
N VAL A 98 6.63 -9.33 -12.06
CA VAL A 98 6.77 -10.18 -10.86
C VAL A 98 7.14 -11.64 -11.20
N ALA A 99 6.82 -12.10 -12.42
CA ALA A 99 7.16 -13.44 -12.90
C ALA A 99 8.45 -13.50 -13.74
N THR A 100 9.23 -12.42 -13.87
CA THR A 100 10.54 -12.53 -14.52
C THR A 100 11.48 -13.34 -13.63
N PRO A 101 12.04 -14.46 -14.11
CA PRO A 101 13.01 -15.21 -13.32
C PRO A 101 14.28 -14.37 -13.19
N TYR A 102 14.66 -14.03 -11.96
CA TYR A 102 15.96 -13.47 -11.64
C TYR A 102 16.83 -14.60 -11.07
N CYS A 103 17.67 -15.16 -11.94
CA CYS A 103 18.90 -15.85 -11.56
C CYS A 103 20.00 -15.22 -12.42
N GLU A 104 21.05 -14.68 -11.79
CA GLU A 104 22.32 -14.42 -12.47
C GLU A 104 23.18 -15.69 -12.47
#